data_AF-A0A6G1YS15-F1
#
_entry.id   AF-A0A6G1YS15-F1
#
_cell.length_a   1.000
_cell.length_b   1.000
_cell.length_c   1.000
_cell.angle_alpha   90.00
_cell.angle_beta   90.00
_cell.angle_gamma   90.00
#
_symmetry.space_group_name_H-M   'P 1'
#
loop_
_entity.id
_entity.type
_entity.pdbx_description
1 polymer ?
#
loop_
_entity_poly.entity_id
_entity_poly.type
_entity_poly.pdbx_seq_one_letter_code
_entity_poly.pdbx_strand_id
1 'polypeptide(L)' 'MDLSERECFEICRDIYHAYVLYCKENKITPLSDNSFGMELAQKHIKKERKMANGYGEYCYVGINLTGAE' A
#
# COMPACT_ATOMS: atom_id res chain seq x y z
N MET A 1 -14.53 -18.90 -18.06
CA MET A 1 -14.67 -17.75 -17.16
C MET A 1 -13.28 -17.49 -16.63
N ASP A 2 -12.55 -16.55 -17.24
CA ASP A 2 -11.16 -16.26 -16.84
C ASP A 2 -11.24 -15.36 -15.60
N LEU A 3 -11.26 -16.01 -14.43
CA LEU A 3 -11.06 -15.36 -13.14
C LEU A 3 -9.56 -15.09 -13.01
N SER A 4 -9.02 -14.23 -13.89
CA SER A 4 -7.74 -13.59 -13.62
C SER A 4 -7.90 -12.92 -12.26
N GLU A 5 -7.35 -13.57 -11.24
CA GLU A 5 -7.16 -13.00 -9.90
C GLU A 5 -6.59 -11.61 -10.15
N ARG A 6 -7.43 -10.58 -10.03
CA ARG A 6 -6.98 -9.20 -10.15
C ARG A 6 -5.97 -9.07 -9.02
N GLU A 7 -4.69 -9.15 -9.34
CA GLU A 7 -3.62 -8.91 -8.39
C GLU A 7 -3.95 -7.59 -7.72
N CYS A 8 -4.42 -7.64 -6.48
CA CYS A 8 -4.78 -6.44 -5.75
C CYS A 8 -3.46 -5.80 -5.37
N PHE A 9 -3.17 -4.66 -5.97
CA PHE A 9 -2.00 -3.88 -5.66
C PHE A 9 -2.39 -2.43 -5.47
N GLU A 10 -1.71 -1.79 -4.54
CA GLU A 10 -1.94 -0.40 -4.18
C GLU A 10 -0.62 0.35 -4.26
N ILE A 11 -0.64 1.55 -4.83
CA ILE A 11 0.58 2.36 -5.02
C ILE A 11 1.14 2.73 -3.65
N CYS A 12 2.44 2.50 -3.44
CA CYS A 12 3.07 2.71 -2.12
C CYS A 12 2.85 4.13 -1.58
N ARG A 13 2.95 5.14 -2.45
CA ARG A 13 2.73 6.54 -2.11
C ARG A 13 1.32 6.79 -1.57
N ASP A 14 0.32 6.18 -2.19
CA ASP A 14 -1.07 6.42 -1.87
C ASP A 14 -1.43 5.73 -0.54
N ILE A 15 -0.90 4.53 -0.29
CA ILE A 15 -0.96 3.86 1.02
C ILE A 15 -0.31 4.72 2.10
N TYR A 16 0.91 5.22 1.88
CA TYR A 16 1.59 6.04 2.89
C TYR A 16 0.83 7.33 3.17
N HIS A 17 0.26 7.96 2.15
CA HIS A 17 -0.60 9.13 2.32
C HIS A 17 -1.82 8.81 3.19
N ALA A 18 -2.53 7.71 2.90
CA ALA A 18 -3.68 7.27 3.69
C ALA A 18 -3.29 7.00 5.16
N TYR A 19 -2.12 6.38 5.39
CA TYR A 19 -1.57 6.18 6.72
C TYR A 19 -1.30 7.50 7.46
N VAL A 20 -0.71 8.50 6.80
CA VAL A 20 -0.46 9.83 7.39
C VAL A 20 -1.77 10.53 7.76
N LEU A 21 -2.79 10.44 6.91
CA LEU A 21 -4.13 10.98 7.21
C LEU A 21 -4.74 10.29 8.42
N TYR A 22 -4.72 8.95 8.46
CA TYR A 22 -5.18 8.17 9.61
C TYR A 22 -4.47 8.59 10.90
N CYS A 23 -3.14 8.74 10.86
CA CYS A 23 -2.35 9.19 12.02
C CYS A 23 -2.78 10.59 12.47
N LYS A 24 -3.00 11.52 11.54
CA LYS A 24 -3.46 12.88 11.83
C LYS A 24 -4.82 12.90 12.52
N GLU A 25 -5.80 12.15 12.00
CA GLU A 25 -7.14 12.06 12.57
C GLU A 25 -7.13 11.47 13.98
N ASN A 26 -6.25 10.49 14.22
CA ASN A 26 -6.12 9.82 15.52
C ASN A 26 -5.11 10.48 16.47
N LYS A 27 -4.54 11.65 16.10
CA LYS A 27 -3.50 12.37 16.88
C LYS A 27 -2.27 11.51 17.20
N ILE A 28 -1.91 10.62 16.29
CA ILE A 28 -0.72 9.77 16.34
C ILE A 28 0.38 10.41 15.48
N THR A 29 1.62 10.42 15.95
CA THR A 29 2.76 10.82 15.11
C THR A 29 3.06 9.73 14.08
N PRO A 30 3.00 10.01 12.77
CA PRO A 30 3.29 9.01 11.76
C PRO A 30 4.76 8.63 11.76
N LEU A 31 5.04 7.38 11.42
CA LEU A 31 6.38 6.91 11.08
C LEU A 31 6.88 7.57 9.80
N SER A 32 8.21 7.65 9.66
CA SER A 32 8.83 7.98 8.36
C SER A 32 8.45 6.95 7.29
N ASP A 33 8.43 7.36 6.02
CA ASP A 33 8.13 6.46 4.89
C ASP A 33 8.99 5.18 4.91
N ASN A 34 10.29 5.33 5.20
CA ASN A 34 11.19 4.19 5.30
C ASN A 34 10.83 3.25 6.46
N SER A 35 10.58 3.80 7.66
CA SER A 35 10.17 3.00 8.82
C SER A 35 8.83 2.31 8.58
N PHE A 36 7.86 3.00 7.97
CA PHE A 36 6.59 2.43 7.57
C PHE A 36 6.77 1.25 6.61
N GLY A 37 7.60 1.42 5.58
CA GLY A 37 7.92 0.34 4.64
C GLY A 37 8.60 -0.86 5.30
N MET A 38 9.46 -0.63 6.30
CA MET A 38 10.08 -1.71 7.08
C MET A 38 9.04 -2.50 7.89
N GLU A 39 8.09 -1.83 8.54
CA GLU A 39 7.02 -2.49 9.29
C GLU A 39 6.13 -3.35 8.37
N LEU A 40 5.81 -2.87 7.17
CA LEU A 40 5.07 -3.67 6.18
C LEU A 40 5.86 -4.90 5.73
N ALA A 41 7.16 -4.75 5.49
CA ALA A 41 8.02 -5.88 5.12
C ALA A 41 8.13 -6.94 6.22
N GLN A 42 8.18 -6.54 7.50
CA GLN A 42 8.13 -7.46 8.64
C GLN A 42 6.82 -8.25 8.71
N LYS A 43 5.72 -7.68 8.20
CA LYS A 43 4.42 -8.35 8.06
C LYS A 43 4.29 -9.15 6.75
N HIS A 44 5.39 -9.43 6.06
CA HIS A 44 5.43 -10.16 4.79
C HIS A 44 4.65 -9.51 3.65
N ILE A 45 4.39 -8.21 3.73
CA ILE A 45 3.78 -7.46 2.64
C ILE A 45 4.85 -7.20 1.58
N LYS A 46 4.59 -7.66 0.36
CA LYS A 46 5.53 -7.54 -0.75
C LYS A 46 5.41 -6.17 -1.41
N LYS A 47 6.56 -5.59 -1.75
CA LYS A 47 6.68 -4.40 -2.59
C LYS A 47 7.22 -4.83 -3.95
N GLU A 48 6.47 -4.56 -5.00
CA GLU A 48 6.81 -4.91 -6.37
C GLU A 48 6.69 -3.70 -7.29
N ARG A 49 7.41 -3.73 -8.42
CA ARG A 49 7.25 -2.72 -9.46
C ARG A 49 6.21 -3.21 -10.47
N LYS A 50 5.08 -2.53 -10.55
CA LYS A 50 3.96 -2.87 -11.44
C LYS A 50 3.68 -1.70 -12.38
N MET A 51 3.10 -2.00 -13.54
CA MET A 51 2.61 -0.95 -14.44
C MET A 51 1.29 -0.41 -13.89
N ALA A 52 1.30 0.84 -13.42
CA ALA A 52 0.12 1.56 -12.98
C ALA A 52 0.02 2.87 -13.76
N ASN A 53 -1.15 3.21 -14.31
CA ASN A 53 -1.38 4.43 -15.10
C ASN A 53 -0.40 4.64 -16.27
N GLY A 54 0.10 3.55 -16.87
CA GLY A 54 1.03 3.60 -18.00
C GLY A 54 2.51 3.80 -17.63
N TYR A 55 2.84 3.84 -16.33
CA TYR A 55 4.21 3.96 -15.84
C TYR A 55 4.55 2.87 -14.81
N GLY A 56 5.84 2.57 -14.65
CA GLY A 56 6.30 1.58 -13.67
C GLY A 56 6.37 2.18 -12.27
N GLU A 57 5.37 1.89 -11.45
CA GLU A 57 5.20 2.36 -10.06
C GLU A 57 5.60 1.29 -9.05
N TYR A 58 5.98 1.71 -7.85
CA TYR A 58 6.12 0.79 -6.73
C TYR A 58 4.77 0.58 -6.05
N CYS A 59 4.37 -0.67 -5.93
CA CYS A 59 3.09 -1.07 -5.36
C CYS A 59 3.30 -2.10 -4.25
N TYR A 60 2.45 -2.05 -3.23
CA TYR A 60 2.30 -3.15 -2.29
C TYR A 60 1.29 -4.16 -2.85
N VAL A 61 1.66 -5.43 -2.88
CA VAL A 61 0.83 -6.51 -3.43
C VAL A 61 0.09 -7.21 -2.29
N GLY A 62 -1.19 -7.51 -2.51
CA GLY A 62 -2.07 -8.15 -1.53
C GLY A 62 -2.63 -7.19 -0.47
N ILE A 63 -2.38 -5.88 -0.59
CA ILE A 63 -3.10 -4.86 0.18
C ILE A 63 -4.29 -4.39 -0.64
N ASN A 64 -5.44 -4.28 0.02
CA ASN A 64 -6.61 -3.63 -0.53
C ASN A 64 -7.10 -2.58 0.48
N LEU A 65 -7.01 -1.29 0.13
CA LEU A 65 -7.50 -0.20 0.97
C LEU A 65 -9.03 -0.11 0.99
N THR A 66 -9.71 -0.73 0.02
CA THR A 66 -11.18 -0.76 -0.08
C THR A 66 -11.80 -2.02 0.56
N GLY A 67 -11.04 -2.77 1.37
CA GLY A 67 -11.53 -3.94 2.11
C GLY A 67 -12.30 -3.57 3.39
N ALA A 68 -13.37 -2.79 3.26
CA ALA A 68 -14.38 -2.59 4.29
C ALA A 68 -15.76 -2.94 3.72
N GLU A 69 -16.05 -4.23 3.63
CA GLU A 69 -17.41 -4.81 3.62
C GLU A 69 -17.43 -6.04 4.54
#